data_AF-A0A6N2M0U7-F1
#
_entry.id   AF-A0A6N2M0U7-F1
#
_cell.length_a   1.000
_cell.length_b   1.000
_cell.length_c   1.000
_cell.angle_alpha   90.00
_cell.angle_beta   90.00
_cell.angle_gamma   90.00
#
_symmetry.space_group_name_H-M   'P 1'
#
loop_
_entity.id
_entity.type
_entity.pdbx_description
1 polymer ?
#
loop_
_entity_poly.entity_id
_entity_poly.type
_entity_poly.pdbx_seq_one_letter_code
_entity_poly.pdbx_strand_id
1 'polypeptide(L)'
;MGFLNTFLELLGFGIGLPFGLLIGFFLFVYSKPGDVKDPAVRPLHELDTDALLDILPEIPLWVKCPDYERVDWLNKFLLDTWPYLDKAICAMIRSTTQPMFAEYVGKYKIKAIEFERLTLGTLPPIIQGRSQNLRN
;
A
#
# COMPACT_ATOMS: atom_id res chain seq x y z
N MET A 1 15.00 -46.97 40.35
CA MET A 1 15.18 -45.54 40.72
C MET A 1 14.41 -44.63 39.76
N GLY A 2 13.07 -44.79 39.64
CA GLY A 2 12.28 -44.03 38.64
C GLY A 2 10.95 -43.51 39.18
N PHE A 3 10.29 -44.27 40.05
CA PHE A 3 8.98 -43.92 40.62
C PHE A 3 8.95 -42.61 41.42
N LEU A 4 9.97 -42.35 42.24
CA LEU A 4 10.05 -41.11 43.03
C LEU A 4 10.24 -39.87 42.16
N ASN A 5 10.93 -39.98 41.02
CA ASN A 5 11.14 -38.86 40.11
C ASN A 5 9.83 -38.46 39.41
N THR A 6 9.09 -39.44 38.90
CA THR A 6 7.81 -39.19 38.23
C THR A 6 6.76 -38.62 39.19
N PHE A 7 6.78 -39.04 40.46
CA PHE A 7 5.90 -38.48 41.48
C PHE A 7 6.24 -37.03 41.82
N LEU A 8 7.54 -36.69 41.89
CA LEU A 8 8.02 -35.33 42.12
C LEU A 8 7.67 -34.40 40.96
N GLU A 9 7.74 -34.89 39.73
CA GLU A 9 7.34 -34.16 38.51
C GLU A 9 5.83 -33.88 38.49
N LEU A 10 4.99 -34.87 38.83
CA LEU A 10 3.54 -34.69 38.88
C LEU A 10 3.13 -33.69 39.97
N LEU A 11 3.78 -33.75 41.13
CA LEU A 11 3.51 -32.82 42.24
C LEU A 11 4.00 -31.40 41.90
N GLY A 12 5.19 -31.30 41.29
CA GLY A 12 5.79 -30.04 40.87
C GLY A 12 4.99 -29.35 39.77
N PHE A 13 4.47 -30.09 38.79
CA PHE A 13 3.59 -29.54 37.76
C PHE A 13 2.20 -29.20 38.32
N GLY A 14 1.62 -30.08 39.14
CA GLY A 14 0.30 -29.90 39.72
C GLY A 14 0.18 -28.67 40.61
N ILE A 15 1.25 -28.32 41.35
CA ILE A 15 1.28 -27.14 42.23
C ILE A 15 1.93 -25.95 41.51
N GLY A 16 2.97 -26.19 40.70
CA GLY A 16 3.71 -25.14 40.01
C GLY A 16 2.91 -24.42 38.93
N LEU A 17 2.07 -25.13 38.18
CA LEU A 17 1.23 -24.52 37.14
C LEU A 17 0.21 -23.51 37.71
N PRO A 18 -0.61 -23.85 38.74
CA PRO A 18 -1.56 -22.88 39.29
C PRO A 18 -0.84 -21.73 40.01
N PHE A 19 0.23 -21.99 40.76
CA PHE A 19 0.99 -20.92 41.43
C PHE A 19 1.68 -19.99 40.42
N GLY A 20 2.28 -20.54 39.37
CA GLY A 20 2.91 -19.77 38.30
C GLY A 20 1.91 -18.90 37.55
N LEU A 21 0.72 -19.44 37.26
CA LEU A 21 -0.36 -18.68 36.61
C LEU A 21 -0.90 -17.58 37.52
N LEU A 22 -1.04 -17.85 38.81
CA LEU A 22 -1.52 -16.88 39.81
C LEU A 22 -0.50 -15.74 40.00
N ILE A 23 0.79 -16.06 40.13
CA ILE A 23 1.88 -15.07 40.20
C ILE A 23 1.98 -14.26 38.90
N GLY A 24 1.93 -14.92 37.75
CA GLY A 24 1.97 -14.27 36.44
C GLY A 24 0.79 -13.32 36.22
N PHE A 25 -0.42 -13.74 36.63
CA PHE A 25 -1.61 -12.90 36.60
C PHE A 25 -1.47 -11.67 37.51
N PHE A 26 -0.97 -11.84 38.73
CA PHE A 26 -0.72 -10.71 39.64
C PHE A 26 0.31 -9.73 39.07
N LEU A 27 1.42 -10.22 38.50
CA LEU A 27 2.43 -9.37 37.86
C LEU A 27 1.88 -8.62 36.64
N PHE A 28 1.03 -9.27 35.85
CA PHE A 28 0.38 -8.65 34.70
C PHE A 28 -0.60 -7.55 35.12
N VAL A 29 -1.42 -7.79 36.15
CA VAL A 29 -2.38 -6.80 36.68
C VAL A 29 -1.66 -5.63 37.35
N TYR A 30 -0.52 -5.86 38.02
CA TYR A 30 0.24 -4.81 38.69
C TYR A 30 1.17 -4.04 37.74
N SER A 31 1.45 -4.60 36.55
CA SER A 31 2.17 -3.93 35.48
C SER A 31 1.29 -2.84 34.88
N LYS A 32 1.30 -1.66 35.50
CA LYS A 32 0.69 -0.48 34.87
C LYS A 32 1.43 -0.20 33.56
N PRO A 33 0.73 -0.02 32.42
CA PRO A 33 1.37 0.50 31.24
C PRO A 33 2.03 1.83 31.63
N GLY A 34 3.31 1.99 31.27
CA GLY A 34 4.04 3.23 31.54
C GLY A 34 3.20 4.40 31.02
N ASP A 35 3.10 5.45 31.83
CA ASP A 35 2.32 6.63 31.53
C ASP A 35 2.87 7.25 30.23
N VAL A 36 2.20 6.99 29.11
CA VAL A 36 2.55 7.57 27.82
C VAL A 36 2.09 9.01 27.94
N LYS A 37 3.03 9.95 28.09
CA LYS A 37 2.71 11.37 28.11
C LYS A 37 1.86 11.67 26.89
N ASP A 38 0.60 12.06 27.13
CA ASP A 38 -0.27 12.51 26.06
C ASP A 38 0.44 13.69 25.36
N PRO A 39 0.68 13.60 24.04
CA PRO A 39 1.27 14.71 23.32
C PRO A 39 0.36 15.93 23.52
N ALA A 40 0.94 17.08 23.85
CA ALA A 40 0.17 18.31 24.00
C ALA A 40 -0.48 18.64 22.65
N VAL A 41 -1.77 18.32 22.52
CA VAL A 41 -2.55 18.59 21.32
C VAL A 41 -2.80 20.08 21.27
N ARG A 42 -1.94 20.82 20.57
CA ARG A 42 -2.16 22.23 20.25
C ARG A 42 -2.96 22.32 18.96
N PRO A 43 -4.03 23.12 18.91
CA PRO A 43 -4.79 23.30 17.69
C PRO A 43 -3.92 24.04 16.64
N LEU A 44 -4.06 23.65 15.37
CA LEU A 44 -3.22 24.13 14.27
C LEU A 44 -3.18 25.65 14.10
N HIS A 45 -4.22 26.36 14.55
CA HIS A 45 -4.30 27.83 14.46
C HIS A 45 -3.38 28.56 15.45
N GLU A 46 -2.89 27.87 16.48
CA GLU A 46 -1.97 28.42 17.49
C GLU A 46 -0.50 28.14 17.13
N LEU A 47 -0.25 27.42 16.04
CA LEU A 47 1.09 27.03 15.62
C LEU A 47 1.70 28.12 14.73
N ASP A 48 2.96 28.47 15.00
CA ASP A 48 3.68 29.46 14.21
C ASP A 48 3.93 28.98 12.78
N THR A 49 4.14 29.90 11.84
CA THR A 49 4.29 29.59 10.40
C THR A 49 5.47 28.67 10.14
N ASP A 50 6.59 28.88 10.84
CA ASP A 50 7.79 28.05 10.74
C ASP A 50 7.53 26.62 11.28
N ALA A 51 6.82 26.51 12.40
CA ALA A 51 6.44 25.22 12.98
C ALA A 51 5.40 24.47 12.11
N LEU A 52 4.52 25.18 11.41
CA LEU A 52 3.61 24.58 10.42
C LEU A 52 4.38 24.04 9.20
N LEU A 53 5.40 24.76 8.73
CA LEU A 53 6.25 24.32 7.62
C LEU A 53 7.06 23.07 7.98
N ASP A 54 7.55 22.98 9.21
CA ASP A 54 8.28 21.81 9.72
C ASP A 54 7.39 20.56 9.81
N ILE A 55 6.10 20.71 10.15
CA ILE A 55 5.15 19.59 10.22
C ILE A 55 4.59 19.23 8.85
N LEU A 56 4.61 20.16 7.89
CA LEU A 56 4.09 19.96 6.54
C LEU A 56 4.59 18.67 5.87
N PRO A 57 5.87 18.28 5.87
CA PRO A 57 6.31 17.02 5.27
C PRO A 57 5.75 15.77 5.97
N GLU A 58 5.51 15.81 7.28
CA GLU A 58 5.00 14.67 8.07
C GLU A 58 3.50 14.43 7.87
N ILE A 59 2.76 15.44 7.38
CA ILE A 59 1.33 15.32 7.12
C ILE A 59 1.08 14.32 5.98
N PRO A 60 0.20 13.33 6.18
CA PRO A 60 -0.09 12.34 5.15
C PRO A 60 -0.78 12.97 3.93
N LEU A 61 -0.51 12.38 2.76
CA LEU A 61 -0.89 12.94 1.46
C LEU A 61 -2.40 13.13 1.28
N TRP A 62 -3.24 12.35 1.97
CA TRP A 62 -4.71 12.49 1.93
C TRP A 62 -5.22 13.76 2.64
N VAL A 63 -4.50 14.26 3.65
CA VAL A 63 -4.81 15.55 4.29
C VAL A 63 -4.44 16.70 3.35
N LYS A 64 -3.31 16.57 2.63
CA LYS A 64 -2.84 17.57 1.65
C LYS A 64 -3.68 17.58 0.38
N CYS A 65 -4.15 16.41 -0.03
CA CYS A 65 -4.88 16.17 -1.26
C CYS A 65 -6.00 15.15 -0.98
N PRO A 66 -7.22 15.59 -0.66
CA PRO A 66 -8.33 14.68 -0.33
C PRO A 66 -8.69 13.73 -1.48
N ASP A 67 -8.37 14.09 -2.73
CA ASP A 67 -8.53 13.20 -3.89
C ASP A 67 -7.41 12.16 -4.07
N TYR A 68 -6.32 12.26 -3.32
CA TYR A 68 -5.19 11.32 -3.40
C TYR A 68 -5.60 9.93 -2.92
N GLU A 69 -6.27 9.84 -1.77
CA GLU A 69 -6.78 8.58 -1.22
C GLU A 69 -7.81 7.90 -2.13
N ARG A 70 -8.56 8.69 -2.90
CA ARG A 70 -9.61 8.19 -3.80
C ARG A 70 -9.10 7.51 -5.06
N VAL A 71 -7.85 7.77 -5.46
CA VAL A 71 -7.28 7.27 -6.73
C VAL A 71 -6.08 6.35 -6.49
N ASP A 72 -5.54 6.31 -5.26
CA ASP A 72 -4.41 5.42 -4.91
C ASP A 72 -4.73 3.93 -5.14
N TRP A 73 -5.94 3.48 -4.81
CA TRP A 73 -6.37 2.11 -5.10
C TRP A 73 -6.39 1.80 -6.59
N LEU A 74 -6.72 2.79 -7.44
CA LEU A 74 -6.75 2.63 -8.88
C LEU A 74 -5.33 2.57 -9.46
N ASN A 75 -4.41 3.39 -8.93
CA ASN A 75 -3.00 3.34 -9.31
C ASN A 75 -2.37 1.99 -8.93
N LYS A 76 -2.68 1.45 -7.75
CA LYS A 76 -2.27 0.09 -7.34
C LYS A 76 -2.85 -0.99 -8.27
N PHE A 77 -4.14 -0.91 -8.56
CA PHE A 77 -4.78 -1.83 -9.50
C PHE A 77 -4.14 -1.79 -10.90
N LEU A 78 -3.86 -0.60 -11.42
CA LEU A 78 -3.20 -0.43 -12.71
C LEU A 78 -1.79 -0.99 -12.70
N LEU A 79 -1.05 -0.85 -11.60
CA LEU A 79 0.27 -1.44 -11.43
C LEU A 79 0.22 -2.97 -11.50
N ASP A 80 -0.70 -3.59 -10.77
CA ASP A 80 -0.83 -5.04 -10.72
C ASP A 80 -1.30 -5.63 -12.06
N THR A 81 -2.15 -4.90 -12.80
CA THR A 81 -2.74 -5.34 -14.06
C THR A 81 -1.97 -4.91 -15.32
N TRP A 82 -0.99 -4.01 -15.18
CA TRP A 82 -0.19 -3.46 -16.28
C TRP A 82 0.37 -4.50 -17.27
N PRO A 83 0.99 -5.62 -16.85
CA PRO A 83 1.57 -6.58 -17.80
C PRO A 83 0.52 -7.26 -18.68
N TYR A 84 -0.75 -7.31 -18.24
CA TYR A 84 -1.86 -7.82 -19.03
C TYR A 84 -2.47 -6.73 -19.92
N LEU A 85 -2.59 -5.51 -19.39
CA LEU A 85 -3.05 -4.34 -20.15
C LEU A 85 -2.11 -4.02 -21.31
N ASP A 86 -0.80 -4.07 -21.12
CA ASP A 86 0.20 -3.85 -22.19
C ASP A 86 -0.04 -4.80 -23.36
N LYS A 87 -0.19 -6.11 -23.08
CA LYS A 87 -0.45 -7.13 -24.10
C LYS A 87 -1.78 -6.89 -24.82
N ALA A 88 -2.83 -6.60 -24.07
CA ALA A 88 -4.17 -6.38 -24.63
C ALA A 88 -4.23 -5.14 -25.53
N ILE A 89 -3.65 -4.02 -25.06
CA ILE A 89 -3.62 -2.77 -25.81
C ILE A 89 -2.71 -2.93 -27.04
N CYS A 90 -1.56 -3.58 -26.92
CA CYS A 90 -0.70 -3.86 -28.07
C CYS A 90 -1.41 -4.72 -29.14
N ALA A 91 -2.19 -5.73 -28.72
CA ALA A 91 -3.01 -6.52 -29.64
C ALA A 91 -4.09 -5.67 -30.33
N MET A 92 -4.77 -4.80 -29.56
CA MET A 92 -5.80 -3.91 -30.06
C MET A 92 -5.24 -2.87 -31.05
N ILE A 93 -4.06 -2.31 -30.78
CA ILE A 93 -3.36 -1.41 -31.70
C ILE A 93 -3.05 -2.17 -32.99
N ARG A 94 -2.44 -3.36 -32.91
CA ARG A 94 -2.14 -4.18 -34.10
C ARG A 94 -3.40 -4.43 -34.94
N SER A 95 -4.51 -4.86 -34.34
CA SER A 95 -5.75 -5.13 -35.09
C SER A 95 -6.36 -3.87 -35.70
N THR A 96 -6.23 -2.72 -35.03
CA THR A 96 -6.82 -1.46 -35.49
C THR A 96 -5.97 -0.80 -36.58
N THR A 97 -4.64 -0.93 -36.51
CA THR A 97 -3.73 -0.32 -37.49
C THR A 97 -3.50 -1.20 -38.73
N GLN A 98 -3.69 -2.52 -38.63
CA GLN A 98 -3.59 -3.43 -39.78
C GLN A 98 -4.44 -3.01 -41.01
N PRO A 99 -5.72 -2.60 -40.88
CA PRO A 99 -6.48 -2.10 -42.02
C PRO A 99 -5.95 -0.77 -42.56
N MET A 100 -5.44 0.12 -41.70
CA MET A 100 -4.82 1.38 -42.15
C MET A 100 -3.55 1.10 -42.96
N PHE A 101 -2.70 0.20 -42.47
CA PHE A 101 -1.49 -0.21 -43.17
C PHE A 101 -1.78 -0.86 -44.52
N ALA A 102 -2.85 -1.65 -44.65
CA ALA A 102 -3.25 -2.23 -45.92
C ALA A 102 -3.59 -1.16 -46.98
N GLU A 103 -4.28 -0.09 -46.59
CA GLU A 103 -4.58 1.04 -47.48
C GLU A 103 -3.29 1.75 -47.95
N TYR A 104 -2.38 2.03 -47.01
CA TYR A 104 -1.10 2.67 -47.32
C TYR A 104 -0.18 1.80 -48.18
N VAL A 105 -0.13 0.50 -47.92
CA VAL A 105 0.62 -0.48 -48.72
C VAL A 105 0.17 -0.46 -50.18
N GLY A 106 -1.14 -0.43 -50.43
CA GLY A 106 -1.70 -0.34 -51.78
C GLY A 106 -1.33 0.98 -52.49
N LYS A 107 -1.37 2.09 -51.76
CA LYS A 107 -1.07 3.44 -52.30
C LYS A 107 0.40 3.65 -52.63
N TYR A 108 1.30 3.15 -51.79
CA TYR A 108 2.76 3.40 -51.89
C TYR A 108 3.55 2.20 -52.43
N LYS A 109 2.89 1.10 -52.83
CA LYS A 109 3.49 -0.14 -53.36
C LYS A 109 4.57 -0.74 -52.44
N ILE A 110 4.36 -0.65 -51.13
CA ILE A 110 5.24 -1.24 -50.11
C ILE A 110 4.86 -2.73 -49.94
N LYS A 111 5.80 -3.65 -49.65
CA LYS A 111 5.47 -5.09 -49.55
C LYS A 111 4.56 -5.43 -48.36
N ALA A 112 4.86 -4.91 -47.18
CA ALA A 112 4.06 -5.07 -45.96
C ALA A 112 4.53 -4.03 -44.92
N ILE A 113 3.62 -3.61 -44.04
CA ILE A 113 3.93 -2.77 -42.88
C ILE A 113 3.40 -3.50 -41.65
N GLU A 114 4.29 -3.86 -40.75
CA GLU A 114 3.96 -4.57 -39.51
C GLU A 114 4.76 -4.02 -38.34
N PHE A 115 4.20 -4.13 -37.14
CA PHE A 115 4.93 -3.80 -35.92
C PHE A 115 5.81 -4.98 -35.50
N GLU A 116 7.13 -4.83 -35.61
CA GLU A 116 8.09 -5.84 -35.13
C GLU A 116 8.00 -5.99 -33.61
N ARG A 117 8.12 -4.90 -32.86
CA ARG A 117 7.93 -4.85 -31.40
C ARG A 117 7.06 -3.66 -31.03
N LEU A 118 6.01 -3.93 -30.27
CA LEU A 118 5.10 -2.91 -29.72
C LEU A 118 4.93 -3.23 -28.24
N THR A 119 5.32 -2.29 -27.40
CA THR A 119 5.13 -2.32 -25.95
C THR A 119 4.93 -0.89 -25.46
N LEU A 120 4.04 -0.71 -24.50
CA LEU A 120 3.78 0.55 -23.82
C LEU A 120 4.81 0.86 -22.73
N GLY A 121 5.74 -0.07 -22.48
CA GLY A 121 6.76 0.04 -21.45
C GLY A 121 6.35 -0.61 -20.13
N THR A 122 7.25 -0.57 -19.15
CA THR A 122 7.10 -1.28 -17.86
C THR A 122 6.36 -0.48 -16.80
N LEU A 123 6.09 0.81 -17.04
CA LEU A 123 5.50 1.72 -16.07
C LEU A 123 4.05 2.03 -16.44
N PRO A 124 3.07 1.78 -15.54
CA PRO A 124 1.69 2.17 -15.78
C PRO A 124 1.52 3.69 -15.69
N PRO A 125 0.50 4.25 -16.36
CA PRO A 125 0.13 5.64 -16.19
C PRO A 125 -0.36 5.88 -14.75
N ILE A 126 0.12 6.96 -14.13
CA ILE A 126 -0.34 7.39 -12.81
C ILE A 126 -1.50 8.35 -13.01
N ILE A 127 -2.66 7.99 -12.49
CA ILE A 127 -3.83 8.87 -12.48
C ILE A 127 -3.74 9.72 -11.23
N GLN A 128 -3.56 11.02 -11.42
CA GLN A 128 -3.69 12.01 -10.35
C GLN A 128 -5.13 12.52 -10.38
N GLY A 129 -5.81 12.54 -9.23
CA GLY A 129 -7.15 13.09 -9.11
C GLY A 129 -7.19 14.53 -9.64
N ARG A 130 -8.23 14.89 -10.39
CA ARG A 130 -8.41 16.28 -10.84
C ARG A 130 -8.65 17.16 -9.61
N SER A 131 -7.72 18.06 -9.31
CA SER A 131 -8.09 19.29 -8.61
C SER A 131 -9.07 20.04 -9.50
N GLN A 132 -10.35 20.10 -9.09
CA GLN A 132 -11.29 21.01 -9.73
C GLN A 132 -10.73 22.42 -9.49
N ASN A 133 -10.23 22.97 -10.59
CA ASN A 133 -9.78 24.35 -10.71
C ASN A 133 -10.83 25.24 -10.04
N LEU A 134 -10.49 25.80 -8.87
CA LEU A 134 -11.27 26.81 -8.19
C LEU A 134 -11.27 28.05 -9.09
N ARG A 135 -12.18 28.07 -10.07
CA ARG A 135 -12.67 29.30 -10.65
C ARG A 135 -13.61 29.92 -9.62
N ASN A 136 -13.11 30.93 -8.94
CA ASN A 136 -13.84 32.12 -8.50
C ASN A 136 -12.82 33.27 -8.40
#